data_AF-A0A969E199-F1
#
_entry.id   AF-A0A969E199-F1
#
_cell.length_a   1.000
_cell.length_b   1.000
_cell.length_c   1.000
_cell.angle_alpha   90.00
_cell.angle_beta   90.00
_cell.angle_gamma   90.00
#
_symmetry.space_group_name_H-M   'P 1'
#
loop_
_entity.id
_entity.type
_entity.pdbx_description
1 polymer ?
#
loop_
_entity_poly.entity_id
_entity_poly.type
_entity_poly.pdbx_seq_one_letter_code
_entity_poly.pdbx_strand_id
1 'polypeptide(L)'
;MNNYSQYTVEDFAQDIHFRQWVLAETPDTKQFWEGFLQAHPEQQEAVSLAKSMVIALKIKEIPTSDSAIQQGITRILTEAQEETPVIPFYQRTWFRIAASLALLISIGFWWSRGEVPQKTRKVW
;
A
#
# COMPACT_ATOMS: atom_id res chain seq x y z
N MET A 1 -18.61 -29.63 16.74
CA MET A 1 -18.25 -30.91 16.08
C MET A 1 -18.43 -30.68 14.59
N ASN A 2 -17.35 -30.63 13.81
CA ASN A 2 -17.47 -30.45 12.36
C ASN A 2 -18.03 -31.75 11.76
N ASN A 3 -19.06 -31.65 10.92
CA ASN A 3 -19.68 -32.81 10.28
C ASN A 3 -19.02 -33.09 8.92
N TYR A 4 -17.85 -33.72 8.96
CA TYR A 4 -17.07 -34.06 7.76
C TYR A 4 -17.80 -35.05 6.84
N SER A 5 -18.84 -35.74 7.32
CA SER A 5 -19.63 -36.70 6.54
C SER A 5 -20.46 -36.06 5.44
N GLN A 6 -20.64 -34.73 5.43
CA GLN A 6 -21.37 -34.00 4.39
C GLN A 6 -20.49 -33.07 3.56
N TYR A 7 -19.17 -33.12 3.78
CA TYR A 7 -18.25 -32.22 3.09
C TYR A 7 -18.15 -32.58 1.61
N THR A 8 -18.11 -31.55 0.78
CA THR A 8 -17.76 -31.65 -0.63
C THR A 8 -16.23 -31.62 -0.81
N VAL A 9 -15.77 -31.84 -2.04
CA VAL A 9 -14.34 -31.75 -2.40
C VAL A 9 -13.78 -30.38 -2.04
N GLU A 10 -14.53 -29.32 -2.34
CA GLU A 10 -14.17 -27.93 -2.06
C GLU A 10 -14.10 -27.65 -0.55
N ASP A 11 -15.06 -28.17 0.23
CA ASP A 11 -15.06 -28.00 1.68
C ASP A 11 -13.82 -28.63 2.33
N PHE A 12 -13.45 -29.83 1.89
CA PHE A 12 -12.19 -30.46 2.31
C PHE A 12 -10.96 -29.64 1.88
N ALA A 13 -10.94 -29.16 0.63
CA ALA A 13 -9.81 -28.39 0.13
C ALA A 13 -9.63 -27.03 0.84
N GLN A 14 -10.70 -26.44 1.38
CA GLN A 14 -10.66 -25.19 2.14
C GLN A 14 -10.39 -25.38 3.64
N ASP A 15 -10.72 -26.55 4.20
CA ASP A 15 -10.54 -26.85 5.62
C ASP A 15 -9.06 -26.81 6.03
N ILE A 16 -8.77 -26.06 7.09
CA ILE A 16 -7.41 -25.81 7.57
C ILE A 16 -6.79 -27.10 8.14
N HIS A 17 -7.55 -27.90 8.88
CA HIS A 17 -7.06 -29.13 9.51
C HIS A 17 -6.79 -30.22 8.45
N PHE A 18 -7.65 -30.31 7.45
CA PHE A 18 -7.46 -31.19 6.31
C PHE A 18 -6.21 -30.81 5.53
N ARG A 19 -6.07 -29.53 5.15
CA ARG A 19 -4.88 -29.03 4.45
C ARG A 19 -3.60 -29.27 5.23
N GLN A 20 -3.61 -29.05 6.55
CA GLN A 20 -2.44 -29.32 7.40
C GLN A 20 -2.06 -30.79 7.38
N TRP A 21 -3.03 -31.70 7.49
CA TRP A 21 -2.77 -33.13 7.39
C TRP A 21 -2.19 -33.52 6.02
N VAL A 22 -2.76 -32.98 4.94
CA VAL A 22 -2.30 -33.25 3.56
C VAL A 22 -0.91 -32.67 3.28
N LEU A 23 -0.59 -31.49 3.82
CA LEU A 23 0.65 -30.77 3.50
C LEU A 23 1.81 -31.07 4.45
N ALA A 24 1.55 -31.45 5.70
CA ALA A 24 2.54 -31.55 6.76
C ALA A 24 2.72 -32.95 7.37
N GLU A 25 1.92 -33.95 6.97
CA GLU A 25 1.98 -35.34 7.49
C GLU A 25 2.24 -35.41 9.01
N THR A 26 1.62 -34.52 9.80
CA THR A 26 1.87 -34.49 11.23
C THR A 26 1.21 -35.70 11.91
N PRO A 27 1.90 -36.37 12.85
CA PRO A 27 1.36 -37.54 13.55
C PRO A 27 0.01 -37.27 14.21
N ASP A 28 -0.18 -36.07 14.75
CA ASP A 28 -1.37 -35.66 15.50
C ASP A 28 -2.65 -35.63 14.66
N THR A 29 -2.55 -35.33 13.37
CA THR A 29 -3.72 -35.29 12.48
C THR A 29 -3.94 -36.60 11.73
N LYS A 30 -2.89 -37.42 11.59
CA LYS A 30 -2.93 -38.69 10.83
C LYS A 30 -3.94 -39.69 11.40
N GLN A 31 -3.95 -39.89 12.72
CA GLN A 31 -4.83 -40.87 13.38
C GLN A 31 -6.32 -40.53 13.18
N PHE A 32 -6.68 -39.24 13.22
CA PHE A 32 -8.06 -38.80 13.00
C PHE A 32 -8.53 -39.10 11.58
N TRP A 33 -7.76 -38.68 10.58
CA TRP A 33 -8.16 -38.81 9.17
C TRP A 33 -8.14 -40.27 8.69
N GLU A 34 -7.24 -41.10 9.19
CA GLU A 34 -7.24 -42.55 8.92
C GLU A 34 -8.48 -43.22 9.52
N GLY A 35 -8.83 -42.90 10.77
CA GLY A 35 -10.05 -43.41 11.40
C GLY A 35 -11.33 -42.93 10.69
N PHE A 36 -11.36 -41.67 10.27
CA PHE A 36 -12.47 -41.10 9.50
C PHE A 36 -12.65 -41.82 8.16
N LEU A 37 -11.57 -42.06 7.41
CA LEU A 37 -11.65 -42.76 6.12
C LEU A 37 -12.07 -44.23 6.25
N GLN A 38 -11.73 -44.89 7.36
CA GLN A 38 -12.24 -46.24 7.65
C GLN A 38 -13.74 -46.25 7.98
N ALA A 39 -14.22 -45.21 8.67
CA ALA A 39 -15.63 -45.07 9.05
C ALA A 39 -16.52 -44.57 7.91
N HIS A 40 -15.95 -43.83 6.94
CA HIS A 40 -16.66 -43.18 5.84
C HIS A 40 -16.03 -43.51 4.47
N PRO A 41 -16.10 -44.77 4.01
CA PRO A 41 -15.59 -45.17 2.70
C PRO A 41 -16.27 -44.41 1.54
N GLU A 42 -17.50 -43.94 1.73
CA GLU A 42 -18.22 -43.09 0.76
C GLU A 42 -17.54 -41.73 0.51
N GLN A 43 -16.76 -41.23 1.48
CA GLN A 43 -16.03 -39.97 1.36
C GLN A 43 -14.63 -40.14 0.77
N GLN A 44 -14.20 -41.37 0.48
CA GLN A 44 -12.84 -41.66 0.03
C GLN A 44 -12.51 -40.99 -1.31
N GLU A 45 -13.45 -40.96 -2.25
CA GLU A 45 -13.28 -40.30 -3.55
C GLU A 45 -13.15 -38.78 -3.38
N ALA A 46 -14.05 -38.17 -2.60
CA ALA A 46 -14.05 -36.73 -2.33
C ALA A 46 -12.74 -36.29 -1.65
N VAL A 47 -12.29 -37.05 -0.64
CA VAL A 47 -11.03 -36.82 0.06
C VAL A 47 -9.83 -36.97 -0.88
N SER A 48 -9.83 -37.95 -1.78
CA SER A 48 -8.75 -38.12 -2.76
C SER A 48 -8.65 -36.95 -3.72
N LEU A 49 -9.77 -36.47 -4.26
CA LEU A 49 -9.80 -35.31 -5.15
C LEU A 49 -9.35 -34.04 -4.41
N ALA A 50 -9.84 -33.83 -3.19
CA ALA A 50 -9.45 -32.69 -2.36
C ALA A 50 -7.95 -32.71 -2.05
N LYS A 51 -7.37 -33.88 -1.75
CA LYS A 51 -5.92 -34.05 -1.61
C LYS A 51 -5.16 -33.59 -2.85
N SER A 52 -5.55 -34.07 -4.03
CA SER A 52 -4.94 -33.68 -5.29
C SER A 52 -5.03 -32.17 -5.52
N MET A 53 -6.18 -31.57 -5.20
CA MET A 53 -6.39 -30.12 -5.32
C MET A 53 -5.49 -29.33 -4.37
N VAL A 54 -5.41 -29.72 -3.09
CA VAL A 54 -4.55 -29.07 -2.09
C VAL A 54 -3.07 -29.17 -2.47
N ILE A 55 -2.64 -30.33 -2.99
CA ILE A 55 -1.26 -30.53 -3.45
C ILE A 55 -0.97 -29.71 -4.71
N ALA A 56 -1.91 -29.66 -5.67
CA ALA A 56 -1.75 -28.88 -6.90
C ALA A 56 -1.74 -27.37 -6.65
N LEU A 57 -2.53 -26.91 -5.68
CA LEU A 57 -2.58 -25.52 -5.22
C LEU A 57 -1.51 -25.18 -4.20
N LYS A 58 -0.63 -26.12 -3.83
CA LYS A 58 0.51 -25.84 -2.96
C LYS A 58 1.42 -24.86 -3.68
N ILE A 59 1.21 -23.58 -3.41
CA ILE A 59 2.15 -22.54 -3.79
C ILE A 59 3.45 -22.90 -3.09
N LYS A 60 4.48 -23.17 -3.87
CA LYS A 60 5.83 -23.33 -3.34
C LYS A 60 6.15 -22.03 -2.64
N GLU A 61 6.14 -22.04 -1.31
CA GLU A 61 6.71 -20.97 -0.51
C GLU A 61 8.15 -20.83 -1.00
N ILE A 62 8.38 -19.81 -1.83
CA ILE A 62 9.73 -19.40 -2.16
C ILE A 62 10.29 -18.99 -0.81
N PRO A 63 11.36 -19.63 -0.31
CA PRO A 63 11.98 -19.19 0.92
C PRO A 63 12.46 -17.76 0.67
N THR A 64 11.66 -16.79 1.07
CA THR A 64 12.03 -15.38 1.06
C THR A 64 13.04 -15.26 2.17
N SER A 65 14.32 -15.26 1.81
CA SER A 65 15.37 -14.87 2.74
C SER A 65 15.01 -13.50 3.31
N ASP A 66 15.34 -13.23 4.57
CA ASP A 66 15.09 -11.93 5.20
C ASP A 66 15.61 -10.77 4.32
N SER A 67 16.69 -11.00 3.57
CA SER A 67 17.21 -10.06 2.57
C SER A 67 16.22 -9.71 1.44
N ALA A 68 15.42 -10.66 0.94
CA ALA A 68 14.43 -10.41 -0.10
C ALA A 68 13.25 -9.57 0.43
N ILE A 69 12.86 -9.79 1.69
CA ILE A 69 11.83 -9.00 2.37
C ILE A 69 12.33 -7.57 2.58
N GLN A 70 13.56 -7.40 3.08
CA GLN A 70 14.18 -6.08 3.26
C GLN A 70 14.33 -5.33 1.94
N GLN A 71 14.68 -6.02 0.85
CA GLN A 71 14.74 -5.43 -0.50
C GLN A 71 13.36 -4.97 -0.98
N GLY A 72 12.31 -5.76 -0.76
CA GLY A 72 10.93 -5.39 -1.08
C GLY A 72 10.47 -4.14 -0.33
N ILE A 73 10.74 -4.08 0.99
CA ILE A 73 10.42 -2.91 1.83
C ILE A 73 11.18 -1.67 1.35
N THR A 74 12.50 -1.81 1.12
CA THR A 74 13.35 -0.69 0.67
C THR A 74 12.87 -0.12 -0.65
N ARG A 75 12.46 -0.98 -1.60
CA ARG A 75 11.94 -0.54 -2.90
C ARG A 75 10.65 0.26 -2.77
N ILE A 76 9.68 -0.23 -1.98
CA ILE A 76 8.40 0.45 -1.75
C ILE A 76 8.62 1.82 -1.09
N LEU A 77 9.49 1.90 -0.08
CA LEU A 77 9.80 3.15 0.61
C LEU A 77 10.53 4.17 -0.29
N THR A 78 11.41 3.69 -1.16
CA THR A 78 12.17 4.56 -2.08
C THR A 78 11.26 5.13 -3.17
N GLU A 79 10.40 4.31 -3.76
CA GLU A 79 9.42 4.77 -4.77
C GLU A 79 8.37 5.71 -4.15
N ALA A 80 7.98 5.50 -2.89
CA ALA A 80 7.07 6.41 -2.17
C ALA A 80 7.71 7.76 -1.81
N GLN A 81 9.04 7.85 -1.78
CA GLN A 81 9.75 9.07 -1.39
C GLN A 81 10.09 9.99 -2.57
N GLU A 82 9.80 9.59 -3.81
CA GLU A 82 9.81 10.49 -4.98
C GLU A 82 8.59 11.44 -4.99
N GLU A 83 8.23 11.98 -3.82
CA GLU A 83 7.31 13.11 -3.76
C GLU A 83 8.02 14.33 -4.33
N THR A 84 7.51 14.81 -5.47
CA THR A 84 7.97 16.04 -6.13
C THR A 84 8.16 17.16 -5.11
N PRO A 85 9.31 17.86 -5.08
CA PRO A 85 9.53 18.90 -4.10
C PRO A 85 8.44 19.97 -4.23
N VAL A 86 7.61 20.11 -3.20
CA VAL A 86 6.62 21.19 -3.09
C VAL A 86 7.34 22.50 -2.79
N ILE A 87 7.86 23.15 -3.84
CA ILE A 87 8.48 24.47 -3.70
C ILE A 87 7.34 25.49 -3.51
N PRO A 88 7.30 26.21 -2.38
CA PRO A 88 6.23 27.15 -2.12
C PRO A 88 6.32 28.35 -3.08
N PHE A 89 5.17 28.77 -3.61
CA PHE A 89 5.06 29.71 -4.73
C PHE A 89 5.78 31.05 -4.52
N TYR A 90 5.87 31.55 -3.28
CA TYR A 90 6.54 32.79 -2.93
C TYR A 90 8.08 32.74 -3.04
N GLN A 91 8.68 31.54 -3.10
CA GLN A 91 10.12 31.37 -3.31
C GLN A 91 10.50 31.44 -4.80
N ARG A 92 9.52 31.48 -5.71
CA ARG A 92 9.75 31.60 -7.15
C ARG A 92 10.30 33.00 -7.48
N THR A 93 11.45 33.07 -8.16
CA THR A 93 12.23 34.30 -8.42
C THR A 93 11.41 35.46 -9.01
N TRP A 94 10.35 35.16 -9.76
CA TRP A 94 9.44 36.18 -10.31
C TRP A 94 8.71 36.99 -9.23
N PHE A 95 8.42 36.42 -8.05
CA PHE A 95 7.81 37.17 -6.94
C PHE A 95 8.73 38.27 -6.40
N ARG A 96 10.03 38.02 -6.32
CA ARG A 96 11.01 39.03 -5.90
C ARG A 96 11.09 40.18 -6.90
N ILE A 97 11.00 39.86 -8.20
CA ILE A 97 10.99 40.84 -9.29
C ILE A 97 9.68 41.65 -9.27
N ALA A 98 8.54 41.00 -9.08
CA ALA A 98 7.25 41.68 -8.99
C ALA A 98 7.17 42.62 -7.77
N ALA A 99 7.68 42.19 -6.62
CA ALA A 99 7.73 43.01 -5.41
C ALA A 99 8.63 44.25 -5.59
N SER A 100 9.79 44.12 -6.23
CA SER A 100 10.68 45.26 -6.48
C SER A 100 10.06 46.25 -7.48
N LEU A 101 9.42 45.76 -8.55
CA LEU A 101 8.66 46.60 -9.49
C LEU A 101 7.51 47.34 -8.79
N ALA A 102 6.73 46.63 -7.96
CA ALA A 102 5.62 47.24 -7.22
C ALA A 102 6.11 48.32 -6.25
N LEU A 103 7.23 48.11 -5.56
CA LEU A 103 7.86 49.12 -4.70
C LEU A 103 8.29 50.35 -5.50
N LEU A 104 8.98 50.17 -6.63
CA LEU A 104 9.42 51.28 -7.48
C LEU A 104 8.25 52.08 -8.04
N ILE A 105 7.18 51.40 -8.49
CA ILE A 105 5.96 52.05 -8.97
C ILE A 105 5.28 52.83 -7.83
N SER A 106 5.20 52.25 -6.63
CA SER A 106 4.60 52.90 -5.46
C SER A 106 5.35 54.17 -5.06
N ILE A 107 6.70 54.12 -5.06
CA ILE A 107 7.55 55.28 -4.76
C ILE A 107 7.41 56.36 -5.85
N GLY A 108 7.46 55.97 -7.12
CA GLY A 108 7.29 56.90 -8.23
C GLY A 108 5.91 57.57 -8.23
N PHE A 109 4.86 56.81 -7.91
CA PHE A 109 3.51 57.33 -7.76
C PHE A 109 3.38 58.32 -6.60
N TRP A 110 3.97 58.01 -5.44
CA TRP A 110 4.02 58.94 -4.31
C TRP A 110 4.70 60.24 -4.71
N TRP A 111 5.87 60.16 -5.36
CA TRP A 111 6.62 61.35 -5.77
C TRP A 111 5.85 62.20 -6.79
N SER A 112 5.12 61.57 -7.71
CA SER A 112 4.27 62.28 -8.69
C SER A 112 3.08 63.02 -8.06
N ARG A 113 2.61 62.57 -6.89
CA ARG A 113 1.54 63.23 -6.13
C ARG A 113 2.06 64.24 -5.11
N GLY A 114 3.36 64.21 -4.80
CA GLY A 114 4.01 65.11 -3.88
C GLY A 114 4.81 66.18 -4.59
N GLU A 115 4.13 67.21 -5.12
CA GLU A 115 4.56 68.62 -5.27
C GLU A 115 3.54 69.32 -6.20
N VAL A 116 2.89 70.43 -5.84
CA VAL A 116 3.47 71.76 -5.61
C VAL A 116 2.63 72.58 -4.61
N PRO A 117 3.15 73.00 -3.44
CA PRO A 117 2.57 74.11 -2.70
C PRO A 117 2.84 75.42 -3.47
N GLN A 118 1.79 76.01 -4.03
CA GLN A 118 1.82 77.32 -4.70
C GLN A 118 2.29 78.41 -3.72
N LYS A 119 3.55 78.84 -3.84
CA LYS A 119 4.07 79.99 -3.10
C LYS A 119 3.53 81.26 -3.74
N THR A 120 2.44 81.80 -3.20
CA THR A 120 1.87 83.10 -3.61
C THR A 120 2.92 84.21 -3.42
N ARG A 121 3.40 84.80 -4.52
CA ARG A 121 4.11 86.09 -4.49
C ARG A 121 3.12 87.18 -4.06
N LYS A 122 3.30 87.77 -2.88
CA LYS A 122 2.72 89.09 -2.56
C LYS A 122 3.69 90.17 -3.05
N VAL A 123 3.20 90.94 -4.01
CA VAL A 123 3.79 92.21 -4.45
C VAL A 123 3.34 93.29 -3.47
N TRP A 124 4.29 94.04 -2.91
CA TRP A 124 4.10 95.38 -2.36
C TRP A 124 5.32 96.21 -2.76
#